data_AF-A0A8B0SJM5-F1
#
_entry.id   AF-A0A8B0SJM5-F1
#
_cell.length_a   1.000
_cell.length_b   1.000
_cell.length_c   1.000
_cell.angle_alpha   90.00
_cell.angle_beta   90.00
_cell.angle_gamma   90.00
#
_symmetry.space_group_name_H-M   'P 1'
#
loop_
_entity.id
_entity.type
_entity.pdbx_description
1 polymer ?
#
loop_
_entity_poly.entity_id
_entity_poly.type
_entity_poly.pdbx_seq_one_letter_code
_entity_poly.pdbx_strand_id
1 'polypeptide(L)'
;MKFWELISVCRDQSNLLESVLQSCGEHQLVEWTQKIDEIVTQQNRTILDKEINDGICLTVLSKHTGKLYQSTRYLRTYPVENEIELTFADVFKKYGGSIIEETLEKGIATFPI
;
A
#
# COMPACT_ATOMS: atom_id res chain seq x y z
N MET A 1 -7.47 -2.74 -3.52
CA MET A 1 -6.79 -2.32 -2.27
C MET A 1 -7.58 -1.15 -1.74
N LYS A 2 -7.85 -1.16 -0.44
CA LYS A 2 -8.66 -0.14 0.22
C LYS A 2 -7.87 1.14 0.45
N PHE A 3 -8.58 2.25 0.62
CA PHE A 3 -7.99 3.55 0.87
C PHE A 3 -7.06 3.54 2.09
N TRP A 4 -7.51 2.96 3.20
CA TRP A 4 -6.70 2.88 4.42
C TRP A 4 -5.44 2.00 4.26
N GLU A 5 -5.51 0.94 3.45
CA GLU A 5 -4.37 0.06 3.17
C GLU A 5 -3.29 0.85 2.40
N LEU A 6 -3.69 1.61 1.38
CA LEU A 6 -2.77 2.42 0.58
C LEU A 6 -2.14 3.55 1.41
N ILE A 7 -2.91 4.18 2.31
CA ILE A 7 -2.41 5.14 3.30
C ILE A 7 -1.35 4.48 4.19
N SER A 8 -1.64 3.27 4.69
CA SER A 8 -0.73 2.54 5.57
C SER A 8 0.59 2.21 4.89
N VAL A 9 0.55 1.77 3.63
CA VAL A 9 1.75 1.53 2.81
C VAL A 9 2.59 2.80 2.67
N CYS A 10 1.95 3.96 2.46
CA CYS A 10 2.66 5.22 2.24
C CYS A 10 3.03 5.97 3.54
N ARG A 11 2.86 5.37 4.73
CA ARG A 11 3.04 6.06 6.02
C ARG A 11 4.40 6.73 6.17
N ASP A 12 5.46 6.06 5.72
CA ASP A 12 6.84 6.57 5.81
C ASP A 12 7.21 7.53 4.67
N GLN A 13 6.27 7.76 3.73
CA GLN A 13 6.42 8.66 2.59
C GLN A 13 5.17 9.56 2.50
N SER A 14 4.98 10.38 3.53
CA SER A 14 3.76 11.16 3.80
C SER A 14 3.20 11.94 2.61
N ASN A 15 4.08 12.45 1.73
CA ASN A 15 3.69 13.28 0.59
C ASN A 15 3.47 12.48 -0.71
N LEU A 16 3.87 11.20 -0.74
CA LEU A 16 3.82 10.39 -1.96
C LEU A 16 2.39 10.22 -2.45
N LEU A 17 1.50 9.73 -1.58
CA LEU A 17 0.13 9.43 -1.95
C LEU A 17 -0.59 10.69 -2.41
N GLU A 18 -0.53 11.78 -1.64
CA GLU A 18 -1.16 13.04 -2.00
C GLU A 18 -0.65 13.58 -3.35
N SER A 19 0.67 13.58 -3.57
CA SER A 19 1.26 14.07 -4.83
C SER A 19 0.79 13.29 -6.06
N VAL A 20 0.65 11.97 -5.93
CA VAL A 20 0.17 11.11 -7.02
C VAL A 20 -1.32 11.34 -7.26
N LEU A 21 -2.13 11.36 -6.21
CA LEU A 21 -3.58 11.61 -6.32
C LEU A 21 -3.86 12.97 -6.96
N GLN A 22 -3.12 14.02 -6.58
CA GLN A 22 -3.19 15.33 -7.22
C GLN A 22 -2.85 15.26 -8.71
N SER A 23 -1.77 14.55 -9.08
CA SER A 23 -1.36 14.39 -10.49
C SER A 23 -2.36 13.58 -11.32
N CYS A 24 -3.13 12.70 -10.69
CA CYS A 24 -4.18 11.90 -11.31
C CYS A 24 -5.55 12.61 -11.37
N GLY A 25 -5.70 13.78 -10.72
CA GLY A 25 -6.98 14.49 -10.66
C GLY A 25 -7.98 13.91 -9.65
N GLU A 26 -7.51 13.10 -8.70
CA GLU A 26 -8.33 12.40 -7.70
C GLU A 26 -8.66 13.30 -6.50
N HIS A 27 -9.33 14.42 -6.74
CA HIS A 27 -9.57 15.47 -5.75
C HIS A 27 -10.26 14.99 -4.47
N GLN A 28 -11.21 14.05 -4.59
CA GLN A 28 -11.90 13.49 -3.43
C GLN A 28 -10.95 12.66 -2.55
N LEU A 29 -10.07 11.86 -3.16
CA LEU A 29 -9.09 11.07 -2.42
C LEU A 29 -8.05 11.97 -1.75
N VAL A 30 -7.64 13.06 -2.41
CA VAL A 30 -6.77 14.09 -1.82
C VAL A 30 -7.42 14.69 -0.57
N GLU A 31 -8.69 15.11 -0.64
CA GLU A 31 -9.39 15.65 0.52
C GLU A 31 -9.43 14.63 1.69
N TRP A 32 -9.67 13.35 1.38
CA TRP A 32 -9.64 12.30 2.40
C TRP A 32 -8.25 12.09 3.00
N THR A 33 -7.18 12.22 2.21
CA THR A 33 -5.81 12.13 2.76
C THR A 33 -5.52 13.26 3.75
N GLN A 34 -6.00 14.47 3.48
CA GLN A 34 -5.80 15.64 4.34
C GLN A 34 -6.60 15.57 5.64
N LYS A 35 -7.70 14.81 5.66
CA LYS A 35 -8.57 14.61 6.82
C LYS A 35 -8.44 13.21 7.43
N ILE A 36 -7.35 12.50 7.14
CA ILE A 36 -7.22 11.08 7.50
C ILE A 36 -7.36 10.84 9.01
N ASP A 37 -6.79 11.71 9.85
CA ASP A 37 -6.88 11.59 11.31
C ASP A 37 -8.33 11.70 11.81
N GLU A 38 -9.12 12.61 11.22
CA GLU A 38 -10.54 12.75 11.53
C GLU A 38 -11.32 11.50 11.09
N ILE A 39 -11.08 11.02 9.86
CA ILE A 39 -11.73 9.84 9.29
C ILE A 39 -11.44 8.60 10.15
N VAL A 40 -10.20 8.43 10.61
CA VAL A 40 -9.78 7.34 11.49
C VAL A 40 -10.44 7.48 12.87
N THR A 41 -10.44 8.68 13.44
CA THR A 41 -11.06 8.96 14.75
C THR A 41 -12.56 8.64 14.75
N GLN A 42 -13.25 8.99 13.67
CA GLN A 42 -14.68 8.71 13.48
C GLN A 42 -14.96 7.24 13.09
N GLN A 43 -13.92 6.44 12.85
CA GLN A 43 -14.02 5.08 12.31
C GLN A 43 -14.91 5.00 11.06
N ASN A 44 -14.81 5.97 10.15
CA ASN A 44 -15.66 6.01 8.97
C ASN A 44 -15.29 4.92 7.96
N ARG A 45 -15.82 3.70 8.17
CA ARG A 45 -15.53 2.52 7.36
C ARG A 45 -15.93 2.67 5.90
N THR A 46 -16.96 3.47 5.60
CA THR A 46 -17.37 3.76 4.21
C THR A 46 -16.25 4.42 3.41
N ILE A 47 -15.46 5.31 4.04
CA ILE A 47 -14.31 5.95 3.40
C ILE A 47 -13.08 5.06 3.50
N LEU A 48 -12.77 4.54 4.69
CA LEU A 48 -11.58 3.72 4.90
C LEU A 48 -11.57 2.50 3.97
N ASP A 49 -12.68 1.76 3.91
CA ASP A 49 -12.82 0.55 3.10
C ASP A 49 -13.14 0.83 1.62
N LYS A 50 -13.09 2.09 1.17
CA LYS A 50 -13.29 2.40 -0.25
C LYS A 50 -12.18 1.74 -1.07
N GLU A 51 -12.58 0.86 -1.99
CA GLU A 51 -11.65 0.29 -2.97
C GLU A 51 -11.12 1.39 -3.89
N ILE A 52 -9.79 1.42 -4.02
CA ILE A 52 -9.06 2.32 -4.92
C ILE A 52 -8.83 1.59 -6.24
N ASN A 53 -8.94 2.34 -7.35
CA ASN A 53 -8.68 1.81 -8.68
C ASN A 53 -7.24 1.26 -8.77
N ASP A 54 -7.09 0.06 -9.32
CA ASP A 54 -5.78 -0.61 -9.44
C ASP A 54 -4.75 0.21 -10.20
N GLY A 55 -5.16 1.02 -11.20
CA GLY A 55 -4.27 1.92 -11.93
C GLY A 55 -3.70 3.03 -11.03
N ILE A 56 -4.50 3.56 -10.11
CA ILE A 56 -4.03 4.53 -9.11
C ILE A 56 -3.08 3.83 -8.13
N CYS A 57 -3.48 2.67 -7.59
CA CYS A 57 -2.61 1.87 -6.72
C CYS A 57 -1.26 1.61 -7.37
N LEU A 58 -1.25 1.13 -8.62
CA LEU A 58 -0.02 0.89 -9.37
C LEU A 58 0.82 2.15 -9.56
N THR A 59 0.20 3.29 -9.83
CA THR A 59 0.92 4.56 -10.00
C THR A 59 1.59 5.00 -8.70
N VAL A 60 0.90 4.88 -7.57
CA VAL A 60 1.44 5.18 -6.23
C VAL A 60 2.58 4.21 -5.89
N LEU A 61 2.31 2.91 -5.97
CA LEU A 61 3.25 1.86 -5.57
C LEU A 61 4.50 1.81 -6.46
N SER A 62 4.40 2.22 -7.73
CA SER A 62 5.56 2.30 -8.65
C SER A 62 6.52 3.44 -8.29
N LYS A 63 6.05 4.44 -7.53
CA LYS A 63 6.86 5.57 -7.06
C LYS A 63 7.34 5.38 -5.62
N HIS A 64 6.81 4.38 -4.91
CA HIS A 64 7.22 4.04 -3.56
C HIS A 64 8.63 3.46 -3.55
N THR A 65 9.51 4.00 -2.70
CA THR A 65 10.93 3.60 -2.67
C THR A 65 11.21 2.35 -1.83
N GLY A 66 10.34 2.03 -0.87
CA GLY A 66 10.45 0.84 -0.03
C GLY A 66 10.39 -0.47 -0.81
N LYS A 67 10.90 -1.54 -0.17
CA LYS A 67 11.08 -2.86 -0.76
C LYS A 67 10.50 -3.94 0.14
N LEU A 68 10.15 -5.07 -0.47
CA LEU A 68 9.79 -6.30 0.22
C LEU A 68 10.69 -7.43 -0.29
N TYR A 69 10.90 -8.45 0.54
CA TYR A 69 11.85 -9.53 0.25
C TYR A 69 11.09 -10.86 0.12
N GLN A 70 11.27 -11.51 -1.02
CA GLN A 70 10.57 -12.73 -1.39
C GLN A 70 11.49 -13.96 -1.27
N SER A 71 11.02 -14.97 -0.55
CA SER A 71 11.51 -16.35 -0.62
C SER A 71 10.50 -17.26 -1.35
N THR A 72 10.73 -18.57 -1.37
CA THR A 72 9.79 -19.53 -1.97
C THR A 72 8.40 -19.49 -1.34
N ARG A 73 8.30 -19.24 -0.03
CA ARG A 73 7.03 -19.32 0.72
C ARG A 73 6.60 -18.02 1.37
N TYR A 74 7.50 -17.06 1.53
CA TYR A 74 7.25 -15.88 2.34
C TYR A 74 7.57 -14.57 1.63
N LEU A 75 6.87 -13.53 2.04
CA LEU A 75 7.17 -12.13 1.78
C LEU A 75 7.52 -11.44 3.10
N ARG A 76 8.55 -10.58 3.12
CA ARG A 76 9.08 -9.95 4.33
C ARG A 76 9.31 -8.46 4.15
N THR A 77 9.30 -7.73 5.26
CA THR A 77 9.71 -6.31 5.33
C THR A 77 11.22 -6.12 5.55
N TYR A 78 11.95 -7.21 5.82
CA TYR A 78 13.38 -7.19 6.08
C TYR A 78 14.12 -8.25 5.24
N PRO A 79 15.37 -7.98 4.84
CA PRO A 79 16.13 -8.90 4.01
C PRO A 79 16.56 -10.14 4.79
N VAL A 80 16.53 -11.30 4.11
CA VAL A 80 17.17 -12.55 4.52
C VAL A 80 18.04 -13.05 3.37
N GLU A 81 19.13 -13.77 3.67
CA GLU A 81 20.04 -14.29 2.64
C GLU A 81 19.28 -15.06 1.55
N ASN A 82 19.65 -14.80 0.29
CA ASN A 82 19.08 -15.42 -0.92
C ASN A 82 17.60 -15.10 -1.22
N GLU A 83 17.02 -14.08 -0.58
CA GLU A 83 15.70 -13.56 -0.97
C GLU A 83 15.79 -12.56 -2.14
N ILE A 84 14.73 -12.52 -2.96
CA ILE A 84 14.60 -11.60 -4.08
C ILE A 84 13.99 -10.29 -3.57
N GLU A 85 14.64 -9.17 -3.83
CA GLU A 85 14.08 -7.85 -3.55
C GLU A 85 13.00 -7.50 -4.60
N LEU A 86 11.83 -7.07 -4.12
CA LEU A 86 10.71 -6.65 -4.95
C LEU A 86 10.23 -5.25 -4.57
N THR A 87 9.75 -4.51 -5.56
CA THR A 87 8.99 -3.28 -5.30
C THR A 87 7.57 -3.62 -4.83
N PHE A 88 6.92 -2.69 -4.15
CA PHE A 88 5.50 -2.82 -3.83
C PHE A 88 4.64 -2.98 -5.10
N ALA A 89 5.02 -2.34 -6.21
CA ALA A 89 4.32 -2.50 -7.47
C ALA A 89 4.44 -3.92 -8.03
N ASP A 90 5.61 -4.56 -7.93
CA ASP A 90 5.80 -5.95 -8.39
C ASP A 90 4.95 -6.92 -7.58
N VAL A 91 4.93 -6.74 -6.25
CA VAL A 91 4.11 -7.55 -5.35
C VAL A 91 2.63 -7.35 -5.63
N PHE A 92 2.18 -6.10 -5.80
CA PHE A 92 0.78 -5.79 -6.08
C PHE A 92 0.31 -6.42 -7.39
N LYS A 93 1.10 -6.33 -8.47
CA LYS A 93 0.78 -6.95 -9.76
C LYS A 93 0.65 -8.46 -9.67
N LYS A 94 1.50 -9.11 -8.86
CA LYS A 94 1.61 -10.56 -8.82
C LYS A 94 0.65 -11.21 -7.82
N TYR A 95 0.39 -10.54 -6.70
CA TYR A 95 -0.30 -11.12 -5.54
C TYR A 95 -1.43 -10.25 -4.99
N GLY A 96 -1.63 -9.03 -5.51
CA GLY A 96 -2.63 -8.09 -5.02
C GLY A 96 -2.21 -7.32 -3.76
N GLY A 97 -3.12 -6.46 -3.27
CA GLY A 97 -2.84 -5.58 -2.14
C GLY A 97 -2.87 -6.25 -0.77
N SER A 98 -3.66 -7.31 -0.60
CA SER A 98 -3.86 -7.94 0.71
C SER A 98 -2.58 -8.53 1.30
N ILE A 99 -1.71 -9.13 0.47
CA ILE A 99 -0.43 -9.68 0.97
C ILE A 99 0.55 -8.59 1.40
N ILE A 100 0.49 -7.41 0.77
CA ILE A 100 1.32 -6.26 1.14
C ILE A 100 0.94 -5.80 2.53
N GLU A 101 -0.36 -5.63 2.77
CA GLU A 101 -0.91 -5.20 4.05
C GLU A 101 -0.53 -6.19 5.16
N GLU A 102 -0.78 -7.48 4.96
CA GLU A 102 -0.43 -8.51 5.95
C GLU A 102 1.07 -8.52 6.25
N THR A 103 1.91 -8.35 5.22
CA THR A 103 3.36 -8.30 5.38
C THR A 103 3.79 -7.07 6.19
N LEU A 104 3.20 -5.90 5.94
CA LEU A 104 3.51 -4.69 6.69
C LEU A 104 3.02 -4.76 8.15
N GLU A 105 1.88 -5.41 8.41
CA GLU A 105 1.32 -5.57 9.75
C GLU A 105 2.19 -6.52 10.61
N LYS A 106 2.60 -7.66 10.05
CA LYS A 106 3.26 -8.76 10.79
C LYS A 106 4.78 -8.81 10.59
N GLY A 107 5.31 -8.06 9.63
CA GLY A 107 6.68 -8.16 9.14
C GLY A 107 6.93 -9.35 8.20
N ILE A 108 5.96 -10.26 8.06
CA ILE A 108 6.03 -11.47 7.23
C ILE A 108 4.62 -11.92 6.82
N ALA A 109 4.44 -12.32 5.56
CA ALA A 109 3.26 -13.05 5.08
C ALA A 109 3.66 -14.34 4.33
N THR A 110 2.73 -15.29 4.22
CA THR A 110 2.92 -16.52 3.42
C THR A 110 2.21 -16.36 2.08
N PHE A 111 2.82 -16.77 0.97
CA PHE A 111 2.12 -16.77 -0.32
C PHE A 111 0.96 -17.78 -0.31
N PRO A 112 -0.19 -17.45 -0.92
CA PRO A 112 -1.24 -18.43 -1.15
C PRO A 112 -0.70 -19.57 -2.03
N ILE A 113 -0.96 -20.81 -1.60
CA ILE A 113 -0.57 -22.05 -2.30
C ILE A 113 -1.55 -22.32 -3.43
#